data_AF-A0A6M0RI64-F1
#
_entry.id   AF-A0A6M0RI64-F1
#
_cell.length_a   1.000
_cell.length_b   1.000
_cell.length_c   1.000
_cell.angle_alpha   90.00
_cell.angle_beta   90.00
_cell.angle_gamma   90.00
#
_symmetry.space_group_name_H-M   'P 1'
#
loop_
_entity.id
_entity.type
_entity.pdbx_description
1 polymer ?
#
loop_
_entity_poly.entity_id
_entity_poly.type
_entity_poly.pdbx_seq_one_letter_code
_entity_poly.pdbx_strand_id
1 'polypeptide(L)' 'MDQIVLPPADDVPEEILRTEIIFEARSPLDGAPLSPADYAQLHSELATRQTVLTLNSDIRFIILLLQARRAFKPVIPFLP' A
#
# COMPACT_ATOMS: atom_id res chain seq x y z
N MET A 1 -33.53 -2.85 1.37
CA MET A 1 -33.24 -4.29 1.19
C MET A 1 -32.02 -4.36 0.31
N ASP A 2 -30.83 -4.51 0.91
CA ASP A 2 -29.60 -4.65 0.15
C ASP A 2 -29.62 -6.01 -0.55
N GLN A 3 -29.63 -5.99 -1.89
CA GLN A 3 -29.38 -7.18 -2.68
C GLN A 3 -27.89 -7.48 -2.59
N ILE A 4 -27.54 -8.58 -1.94
CA ILE A 4 -26.18 -9.13 -1.97
C ILE A 4 -25.99 -9.69 -3.39
N VAL A 5 -25.21 -8.99 -4.21
CA VAL A 5 -24.83 -9.46 -5.54
C VAL A 5 -23.78 -10.54 -5.34
N LEU A 6 -24.17 -11.79 -5.61
CA LEU A 6 -23.25 -12.93 -5.58
C LEU A 6 -22.33 -12.85 -6.81
N PRO A 7 -21.02 -13.15 -6.69
CA PRO A 7 -20.14 -13.26 -7.84
C PRO A 7 -20.66 -14.32 -8.84
N PRO A 8 -20.31 -14.21 -10.14
CA PRO A 8 -20.72 -15.15 -11.15
C PRO A 8 -20.24 -16.58 -10.79
N ALA A 9 -21.01 -17.60 -11.17
CA ALA A 9 -20.76 -18.99 -10.76
C ALA A 9 -19.42 -19.57 -11.27
N ASP A 10 -18.87 -18.98 -12.33
CA ASP A 10 -17.57 -19.34 -12.90
C ASP A 10 -16.39 -18.63 -12.20
N ASP A 11 -16.67 -17.70 -11.29
CA ASP A 11 -15.64 -16.98 -10.54
C ASP A 11 -15.06 -17.87 -9.44
N VAL A 12 -13.74 -17.85 -9.30
CA VAL A 12 -13.09 -18.66 -8.27
C VAL A 12 -13.33 -18.01 -6.91
N PRO A 13 -13.87 -18.74 -5.92
CA PRO A 13 -14.07 -18.20 -4.58
C PRO A 13 -12.76 -17.67 -3.97
N GLU A 14 -12.87 -16.55 -3.24
CA GLU A 14 -11.76 -15.91 -2.53
C GLU A 14 -11.00 -16.86 -1.60
N GLU A 15 -11.71 -17.78 -0.94
CA GLU A 15 -11.14 -18.75 -0.03
C GLU A 15 -10.19 -19.73 -0.74
N ILE A 16 -10.48 -20.04 -2.01
CA ILE A 16 -9.64 -20.89 -2.85
C ILE A 16 -8.41 -20.10 -3.31
N LEU A 17 -8.60 -18.88 -3.82
CA LEU A 17 -7.52 -18.00 -4.28
C LEU A 17 -6.49 -17.70 -3.16
N ARG A 18 -6.94 -17.58 -1.91
CA ARG A 18 -6.04 -17.37 -0.75
C ARG A 18 -5.14 -18.56 -0.43
N THR A 19 -5.48 -19.75 -0.92
CA THR A 19 -4.69 -20.97 -0.71
C THR A 19 -3.89 -21.39 -1.94
N GLU A 20 -4.02 -20.67 -3.05
CA GLU A 20 -3.29 -20.95 -4.28
C GLU A 20 -1.80 -20.64 -4.13
N ILE A 21 -0.95 -21.55 -4.62
CA ILE A 21 0.49 -21.39 -4.60
C ILE A 21 0.88 -20.54 -5.80
N ILE A 22 1.46 -19.36 -5.56
CA ILE A 22 1.88 -18.44 -6.63
C ILE A 22 3.16 -18.98 -7.28
N PHE A 23 3.04 -19.59 -8.45
CA PHE A 23 4.17 -20.16 -9.21
C PHE A 23 4.91 -19.15 -10.09
N GLU A 24 4.26 -18.03 -10.41
CA GLU A 24 4.77 -17.03 -11.35
C GLU A 24 5.41 -15.82 -10.66
N ALA A 25 5.66 -15.90 -9.37
CA ALA A 25 6.32 -14.86 -8.60
C ALA A 25 7.66 -14.45 -9.24
N ARG A 26 7.98 -13.17 -9.13
CA ARG A 26 9.26 -12.59 -9.60
C ARG A 26 9.95 -11.87 -8.45
N SER A 27 11.27 -11.88 -8.45
CA SER A 27 12.07 -11.13 -7.51
C SER A 27 11.87 -9.61 -7.70
N PRO A 28 11.69 -8.84 -6.62
CA PRO A 28 11.48 -7.39 -6.71
C PRO A 28 12.74 -6.58 -7.06
N LEU A 29 13.92 -7.20 -7.00
CA LEU A 29 15.20 -6.53 -7.26
C LEU A 29 15.63 -6.61 -8.73
N ASP A 30 15.40 -7.74 -9.38
CA ASP A 30 15.93 -8.08 -10.70
C ASP A 30 14.89 -8.69 -11.65
N GLY A 31 13.68 -9.00 -11.18
CA GLY A 31 12.61 -9.57 -12.00
C GLY A 31 12.82 -11.03 -12.39
N ALA A 32 13.78 -11.73 -11.78
CA ALA A 32 14.02 -13.16 -12.03
C ALA A 32 12.86 -14.03 -11.49
N PRO A 33 12.59 -15.23 -12.07
CA PRO A 33 11.60 -16.16 -11.53
C PRO A 33 11.96 -16.58 -10.12
N LEU A 34 10.97 -16.52 -9.22
CA LEU A 34 11.13 -16.83 -7.80
C LEU A 34 10.39 -18.13 -7.47
N SER A 35 11.03 -19.00 -6.69
CA SER A 35 10.39 -20.22 -6.19
C SER A 35 9.26 -19.89 -5.22
N PRO A 36 8.17 -20.69 -5.15
CA PRO A 36 7.11 -20.46 -4.17
C PRO A 36 7.58 -20.43 -2.71
N ALA A 37 8.61 -21.23 -2.38
CA ALA A 37 9.19 -21.25 -1.04
C ALA A 37 9.91 -19.94 -0.72
N ASP A 38 10.70 -19.43 -1.67
CA ASP A 38 11.43 -18.17 -1.53
C ASP A 38 10.46 -16.98 -1.48
N TYR A 39 9.38 -17.04 -2.26
CA TYR A 39 8.31 -16.05 -2.22
C TYR A 39 7.59 -16.01 -0.86
N ALA A 40 7.27 -17.18 -0.29
CA ALA A 40 6.67 -17.27 1.04
C ALA A 40 7.59 -16.68 2.12
N GLN A 41 8.90 -16.97 2.05
CA GLN A 41 9.88 -16.38 2.96
C GLN A 41 9.96 -14.86 2.80
N LEU A 42 10.11 -14.35 1.58
CA LEU A 42 10.15 -12.92 1.28
C LEU A 42 8.89 -12.21 1.81
N HIS A 43 7.71 -12.80 1.61
CA HIS A 43 6.46 -12.25 2.10
C HIS A 43 6.42 -12.18 3.63
N SER A 44 6.93 -13.19 4.34
CA SER A 44 7.04 -13.19 5.80
C SER A 44 7.98 -12.09 6.32
N GLU A 45 9.10 -11.86 5.62
CA GLU A 45 10.05 -10.79 5.95
C GLU A 45 9.45 -9.40 5.71
N LEU A 46 8.70 -9.24 4.62
CA LEU A 46 7.98 -8.00 4.29
C LEU A 46 6.85 -7.71 5.26
N ALA A 47 6.06 -8.71 5.66
CA ALA A 47 5.02 -8.57 6.67
C ALA A 47 5.60 -8.14 8.03
N THR A 48 6.80 -8.62 8.36
CA THR A 48 7.52 -8.25 9.58
C THR A 48 8.14 -6.84 9.48
N ARG A 49 8.59 -6.44 8.28
CA ARG A 49 8.99 -5.07 7.96
C ARG A 49 7.75 -4.18 7.83
N GLN A 50 7.11 -3.88 8.97
CA GLN A 50 6.35 -2.65 9.11
C GLN A 50 7.34 -1.48 9.06
N THR A 51 7.79 -1.15 7.86
CA THR A 51 8.56 0.07 7.62
C THR A 51 7.55 1.20 7.74
N VAL A 52 7.25 1.60 8.97
CA VAL A 52 6.58 2.87 9.22
C VAL A 52 7.56 3.89 8.66
N LEU A 53 7.24 4.42 7.48
CA LEU A 53 7.95 5.55 6.89
C LEU A 53 7.71 6.74 7.80
N THR A 54 8.48 6.78 8.89
CA THR A 54 8.39 7.83 9.89
C THR A 54 9.09 9.03 9.30
N LEU A 55 8.30 9.94 8.72
CA LEU A 55 8.80 11.26 8.38
C LEU A 55 9.34 11.91 9.66
N ASN A 56 10.55 12.45 9.57
CA ASN A 56 11.14 13.23 10.64
C ASN A 56 10.12 14.30 11.12
N SER A 57 9.98 14.44 12.44
CA SER A 57 9.01 15.35 13.06
C SER A 57 9.12 16.78 12.55
N ASP A 58 10.32 17.26 12.29
CA ASP A 58 10.58 18.62 11.82
C ASP A 58 10.06 18.81 10.39
N ILE A 59 10.27 17.81 9.53
CA ILE A 59 9.76 17.83 8.15
C ILE A 59 8.23 17.82 8.15
N ARG A 60 7.60 17.01 9.00
CA ARG A 60 6.14 17.00 9.15
C ARG A 60 5.60 18.36 9.58
N PHE A 61 6.28 19.00 10.52
CA PHE A 61 5.90 20.33 11.00
C PHE A 61 6.05 21.40 9.91
N ILE A 62 7.13 21.37 9.13
CA ILE A 62 7.32 22.28 7.99
C ILE A 62 6.21 22.10 6.96
N ILE A 63 5.86 20.86 6.60
CA ILE A 63 4.78 20.57 5.66
C ILE A 63 3.45 21.14 6.17
N LEU A 64 3.14 20.98 7.46
CA LEU A 64 1.94 21.55 8.08
C LEU A 64 1.91 23.08 7.96
N LEU A 65 3.03 23.76 8.22
CA LEU A 65 3.14 25.21 8.09
C LEU A 65 2.93 25.67 6.63
N LEU A 66 3.47 24.93 5.66
CA LEU A 66 3.27 25.24 4.24
C LEU A 66 1.82 25.06 3.81
N GLN A 67 1.15 24.01 4.28
CA GLN A 67 -0.28 23.79 4.04
C GLN A 67 -1.13 24.92 4.65
N ALA A 68 -0.83 25.31 5.90
CA ALA A 68 -1.49 26.43 6.56
C ALA A 68 -1.29 27.73 5.76
N ARG A 69 -0.06 28.07 5.38
CA ARG A 69 0.22 29.25 4.55
C ARG A 69 -0.60 29.26 3.25
N ARG A 70 -0.68 28.11 2.57
CA ARG A 70 -1.47 27.98 1.33
C ARG A 70 -2.97 28.20 1.60
N ALA A 71 -3.49 27.72 2.72
CA ALA A 71 -4.90 27.86 3.09
C ALA A 71 -5.27 29.31 3.46
N PHE A 72 -4.35 30.07 4.08
CA PHE A 72 -4.59 31.46 4.47
C PHE A 72 -4.34 32.48 3.36
N LYS A 73 -3.52 32.13 2.35
CA LYS A 73 -3.24 33.00 1.19
C LYS A 73 -4.47 33.62 0.50
N PRO A 74 -5.61 32.94 0.30
CA PRO A 74 -6.81 33.56 -0.28
C PRO A 74 -7.51 34.57 0.65
N VAL A 75 -7.38 34.43 1.98
CA VAL A 75 -8.06 35.29 2.96
C VAL A 75 -7.21 36.50 3.33
N ILE A 76 -5.88 36.33 3.34
CA ILE A 76 -4.91 37.38 3.68
C ILE A 76 -3.94 37.54 2.49
N PRO A 77 -4.34 38.26 1.43
CA PRO A 77 -3.55 38.37 0.20
C PRO A 77 -2.25 39.19 0.35
N PHE A 78 -2.00 39.79 1.52
CA PHE A 78 -0.87 40.67 1.80
C PHE A 78 0.17 40.07 2.77
N LEU A 79 0.04 38.79 3.14
CA LEU A 79 1.07 38.10 3.91
C LEU A 79 2.27 37.81 2.98
N PRO A 80 3.51 38.20 3.32
CA PRO A 80 4.69 37.95 2.48
C PRO A 80 4.95 36.46 2.16
#